data_AF-A0A939ZUM0-F1
#
_entry.id   AF-A0A939ZUM0-F1
#
_cell.length_a   1.000
_cell.length_b   1.000
_cell.length_c   1.000
_cell.angle_alpha   90.00
_cell.angle_beta   90.00
_cell.angle_gamma   90.00
#
_symmetry.space_group_name_H-M   'P 1'
#
loop_
_entity.id
_entity.type
_entity.pdbx_description
1 polymer ?
#
loop_
_entity_poly.entity_id
_entity_poly.type
_entity_poly.pdbx_seq_one_letter_code
_entity_poly.pdbx_strand_id
1 'polypeptide(L)'
;MAKITNEDRELFKKEAKQYEDLIKAELDKEKEMLTVIKGDSVGVEYKKLILAEQMIYIATLYNAINSASVKILDVKNNDALNEGRKILYKSIIYLEEVVSNIINAAQSDLSDKMEAIANTPLEKRYFLIRKLGLAIQMIIDAFGDNSKWKWSFVELEGRFAAVAKNFYDFKAYIKAYFDPSNPDNENSILYLRLIRTLLDKSATAYRDKYELSSRR
;
A
#
# COMPACT_ATOMS: atom_id res chain seq x y z
N MET A 1 -30.67 -6.43 16.97
CA MET A 1 -29.50 -7.27 16.66
C MET A 1 -30.00 -8.69 16.46
N ALA A 2 -29.93 -9.21 15.23
CA ALA A 2 -30.29 -10.60 14.97
C ALA A 2 -29.32 -11.51 15.74
N LYS A 3 -29.85 -12.58 16.34
CA LYS A 3 -29.05 -13.49 17.15
C LYS A 3 -28.22 -14.34 16.19
N ILE A 4 -26.90 -14.09 16.12
CA ILE A 4 -25.97 -14.84 15.25
C ILE A 4 -26.21 -16.34 15.45
N THR A 5 -26.62 -17.03 14.39
CA THR A 5 -26.92 -18.46 14.47
C THR A 5 -25.64 -19.31 14.37
N ASN A 6 -25.73 -20.58 14.75
CA ASN A 6 -24.59 -21.50 14.55
C ASN A 6 -24.32 -21.74 13.06
N GLU A 7 -25.37 -21.71 12.22
CA GLU A 7 -25.27 -21.84 10.77
C GLU A 7 -24.48 -20.67 10.15
N ASP A 8 -24.76 -19.44 10.57
CA ASP A 8 -24.03 -18.25 10.10
C ASP A 8 -22.52 -18.34 10.45
N ARG A 9 -22.20 -18.87 11.62
CA ARG A 9 -20.81 -19.07 12.05
C ARG A 9 -20.10 -20.13 11.21
N GLU A 10 -20.78 -21.22 10.87
CA GLU A 10 -20.22 -22.26 10.02
C GLU A 10 -20.03 -21.78 8.58
N LEU A 11 -21.00 -21.02 8.06
CA LEU A 11 -20.91 -20.38 6.75
C LEU A 11 -19.72 -19.42 6.69
N PHE A 12 -19.58 -18.53 7.67
CA PHE A 12 -18.45 -17.62 7.76
C PHE A 12 -17.12 -18.36 7.82
N LYS A 13 -16.99 -19.40 8.66
CA LYS A 13 -15.77 -20.22 8.74
C LYS A 13 -15.39 -20.83 7.40
N LYS A 14 -16.38 -21.34 6.65
CA LYS A 14 -16.14 -21.95 5.34
C LYS A 14 -15.66 -20.92 4.32
N GLU A 15 -16.25 -19.73 4.30
CA GLU A 15 -15.87 -18.65 3.38
C GLU A 15 -14.51 -18.03 3.75
N ALA A 16 -14.30 -17.72 5.03
CA ALA A 16 -13.04 -17.19 5.54
C ALA A 16 -11.85 -18.13 5.25
N LYS A 17 -12.05 -19.44 5.38
CA LYS A 17 -11.01 -20.45 5.14
C LYS A 17 -10.41 -20.37 3.74
N GLN A 18 -11.22 -20.08 2.72
CA GLN A 18 -10.72 -19.94 1.34
C GLN A 18 -9.71 -18.80 1.22
N TYR A 19 -9.98 -17.68 1.89
CA TYR A 19 -9.08 -16.55 1.93
C TYR A 19 -7.86 -16.80 2.82
N GLU A 20 -8.03 -17.47 3.96
CA GLU A 20 -6.92 -17.86 4.84
C GLU A 20 -5.91 -18.78 4.16
N ASP A 21 -6.39 -19.77 3.38
CA ASP A 21 -5.54 -20.68 2.62
C ASP A 21 -4.75 -19.93 1.54
N LEU A 22 -5.37 -18.98 0.83
CA LEU A 22 -4.69 -18.10 -0.13
C LEU A 22 -3.65 -17.20 0.55
N ILE A 23 -3.99 -16.58 1.68
CA ILE A 23 -3.07 -15.74 2.45
C ILE A 23 -1.84 -16.56 2.87
N LYS A 24 -2.05 -17.77 3.37
CA LYS A 24 -0.96 -18.65 3.80
C LYS A 24 -0.04 -19.00 2.62
N ALA A 25 -0.61 -19.38 1.48
CA ALA A 25 0.17 -19.70 0.28
C ALA A 25 1.02 -18.50 -0.19
N GLU A 26 0.47 -17.29 -0.19
CA GLU A 26 1.20 -16.09 -0.56
C GLU A 26 2.28 -15.71 0.47
N LEU A 27 2.00 -15.84 1.77
CA LEU A 27 3.01 -15.61 2.81
C LEU A 27 4.15 -16.63 2.78
N ASP A 28 3.90 -17.86 2.35
CA ASP A 28 4.96 -18.86 2.20
C ASP A 28 5.85 -18.55 0.99
N LYS A 29 5.26 -18.14 -0.15
CA LYS A 29 6.03 -17.59 -1.30
C LYS A 29 6.87 -16.38 -0.90
N GLU A 30 6.34 -15.51 -0.04
CA GLU A 30 7.08 -14.35 0.46
C GLU A 30 8.34 -14.79 1.22
N LYS A 31 8.23 -15.77 2.13
CA LYS A 31 9.37 -16.29 2.90
C LYS A 31 10.42 -16.92 2.00
N GLU A 32 9.99 -17.66 0.98
CA GLU A 32 10.89 -18.24 -0.03
C GLU A 32 11.67 -17.15 -0.75
N MET A 33 10.98 -16.10 -1.23
CA MET A 33 11.61 -14.99 -1.93
C MET A 33 12.57 -14.19 -1.01
N LEU A 34 12.21 -13.98 0.25
CA LEU A 34 13.11 -13.35 1.23
C LEU A 34 14.36 -14.19 1.50
N THR A 35 14.26 -15.52 1.44
CA THR A 35 15.42 -16.42 1.56
C THR A 35 16.33 -16.28 0.34
N VAL A 36 15.75 -16.19 -0.86
CA VAL A 36 16.48 -15.93 -2.10
C VAL A 36 17.19 -14.57 -2.05
N ILE A 37 16.52 -13.51 -1.60
CA ILE A 37 17.11 -12.16 -1.46
C ILE A 37 18.33 -12.17 -0.51
N LYS A 38 18.30 -12.99 0.55
CA LYS A 38 19.43 -13.13 1.48
C LYS A 38 20.62 -13.86 0.88
N GLY A 39 20.37 -14.83 -0.01
CA GLY A 39 21.41 -15.64 -0.65
C GLY A 39 21.98 -15.04 -1.93
N ASP A 40 21.20 -14.21 -2.64
CA ASP A 40 21.55 -13.63 -3.94
C ASP A 40 21.12 -12.16 -4.01
N SER A 41 22.12 -11.28 -4.17
CA SER A 41 21.96 -9.83 -4.26
C SER A 41 21.54 -9.34 -5.65
N VAL A 42 21.46 -10.21 -6.66
CA VAL A 42 21.06 -9.81 -8.01
C VAL A 42 19.56 -9.50 -8.06
N GLY A 43 19.21 -8.30 -8.54
CA GLY A 43 17.83 -7.89 -8.79
C GLY A 43 16.96 -7.79 -7.54
N VAL A 44 17.55 -7.51 -6.38
CA VAL A 44 16.85 -7.42 -5.09
C VAL A 44 15.73 -6.39 -5.14
N GLU A 45 15.93 -5.25 -5.80
CA GLU A 45 14.95 -4.18 -5.92
C GLU A 45 13.71 -4.65 -6.68
N TYR A 46 13.88 -5.39 -7.79
CA TYR A 46 12.77 -5.97 -8.54
C TYR A 46 12.02 -7.03 -7.72
N LYS A 47 12.75 -7.89 -7.00
CA LYS A 47 12.15 -8.87 -6.08
C LYS A 47 11.31 -8.15 -5.01
N LYS A 48 11.79 -7.03 -4.46
CA LYS A 48 11.05 -6.20 -3.50
C LYS A 48 9.81 -5.52 -4.09
N LEU A 49 9.84 -5.10 -5.36
CA LEU A 49 8.64 -4.57 -6.03
C LEU A 49 7.55 -5.65 -6.15
N ILE A 50 7.94 -6.88 -6.48
CA ILE A 50 7.02 -8.03 -6.53
C ILE A 50 6.45 -8.31 -5.14
N LEU A 51 7.29 -8.31 -4.10
CA LEU A 51 6.84 -8.49 -2.71
C LEU A 51 5.88 -7.39 -2.28
N ALA A 52 6.15 -6.13 -2.66
CA ALA A 52 5.26 -5.02 -2.36
C ALA A 52 3.86 -5.22 -2.98
N GLU A 53 3.80 -5.66 -4.25
CA GLU A 53 2.54 -5.98 -4.93
C GLU A 53 1.83 -7.18 -4.28
N GLN A 54 2.58 -8.21 -3.92
CA GLN A 54 2.06 -9.38 -3.23
C GLN A 54 1.44 -9.03 -1.87
N MET A 55 2.09 -8.15 -1.09
CA MET A 55 1.55 -7.68 0.18
C MET A 55 0.26 -6.88 -0.01
N ILE A 56 0.15 -6.06 -1.07
CA ILE A 56 -1.11 -5.37 -1.40
C ILE A 56 -2.23 -6.39 -1.62
N TYR A 57 -1.96 -7.44 -2.40
CA TYR A 57 -2.94 -8.50 -2.63
C TYR A 57 -3.36 -9.18 -1.32
N ILE A 58 -2.41 -9.57 -0.47
CA ILE A 58 -2.71 -10.18 0.84
C ILE A 58 -3.60 -9.25 1.70
N ALA A 59 -3.33 -7.94 1.71
CA ALA A 59 -4.17 -6.98 2.44
C ALA A 59 -5.61 -6.96 1.92
N THR A 60 -5.82 -7.09 0.60
CA THR A 60 -7.17 -7.19 0.03
C THR A 60 -7.89 -8.48 0.44
N LEU A 61 -7.18 -9.60 0.61
CA LEU A 61 -7.75 -10.86 1.12
C LEU A 61 -8.20 -10.73 2.59
N TYR A 62 -7.40 -10.07 3.43
CA TYR A 62 -7.82 -9.74 4.79
C TYR A 62 -9.07 -8.86 4.82
N ASN A 63 -9.18 -7.89 3.91
CA ASN A 63 -10.38 -7.08 3.77
C ASN A 63 -11.60 -7.90 3.26
N ALA A 64 -11.37 -8.91 2.43
CA ALA A 64 -12.41 -9.84 1.99
C ALA A 64 -12.95 -10.68 3.16
N ILE A 65 -12.09 -11.16 4.06
CA ILE A 65 -12.49 -11.84 5.30
C ILE A 65 -13.39 -10.92 6.16
N ASN A 66 -13.00 -9.65 6.32
CA ASN A 66 -13.83 -8.69 7.04
C ASN A 66 -15.18 -8.44 6.33
N SER A 67 -15.17 -8.30 5.01
CA SER A 67 -16.39 -8.11 4.21
C SER A 67 -17.36 -9.30 4.38
N ALA A 68 -16.84 -10.53 4.37
CA ALA A 68 -17.62 -11.74 4.64
C ALA A 68 -18.17 -11.76 6.07
N SER A 69 -17.38 -11.35 7.06
CA SER A 69 -17.81 -11.21 8.46
C SER A 69 -18.97 -10.22 8.61
N VAL A 70 -18.87 -9.04 8.00
CA VAL A 70 -19.94 -8.03 8.05
C VAL A 70 -21.18 -8.55 7.32
N LYS A 71 -21.03 -9.19 6.17
CA LYS A 71 -22.17 -9.70 5.38
C LYS A 71 -22.92 -10.85 6.07
N ILE A 72 -22.21 -11.76 6.74
CA ILE A 72 -22.79 -12.99 7.31
C ILE A 72 -23.15 -12.80 8.78
N LEU A 73 -22.29 -12.13 9.55
CA LEU A 73 -22.42 -12.02 11.01
C LEU A 73 -22.87 -10.64 11.47
N ASP A 74 -22.96 -9.65 10.56
CA ASP A 74 -23.25 -8.24 10.87
C ASP A 74 -22.25 -7.62 11.88
N VAL A 75 -21.03 -8.17 11.90
CA VAL A 75 -19.96 -7.74 12.83
C VAL A 75 -18.64 -7.62 12.06
N LYS A 76 -17.89 -6.54 12.35
CA LYS A 76 -16.55 -6.33 11.79
C LYS A 76 -15.55 -7.34 12.36
N ASN A 77 -14.70 -7.89 11.49
CA ASN A 77 -13.58 -8.72 11.90
C ASN A 77 -12.36 -7.84 12.18
N ASN A 78 -12.24 -7.35 13.41
CA ASN A 78 -11.14 -6.47 13.82
C ASN A 78 -9.76 -7.13 13.68
N ASP A 79 -9.66 -8.44 13.86
CA ASP A 79 -8.39 -9.17 13.76
C ASP A 79 -7.90 -9.20 12.32
N ALA A 80 -8.78 -9.55 11.37
CA ALA A 80 -8.47 -9.50 9.95
C ALA A 80 -8.07 -8.09 9.50
N LEU A 81 -8.80 -7.06 9.93
CA LEU A 81 -8.47 -5.68 9.61
C LEU A 81 -7.12 -5.22 10.20
N ASN A 82 -6.80 -5.65 11.42
CA ASN A 82 -5.51 -5.34 12.05
C ASN A 82 -4.35 -5.99 11.30
N GLU A 83 -4.50 -7.24 10.87
CA GLU A 83 -3.49 -7.91 10.06
C GLU A 83 -3.35 -7.28 8.67
N GLY A 84 -4.47 -6.96 8.01
CA GLY A 84 -4.46 -6.21 6.75
C GLY A 84 -3.67 -4.89 6.85
N ARG A 85 -3.88 -4.12 7.93
CA ARG A 85 -3.11 -2.88 8.20
C ARG A 85 -1.61 -3.15 8.34
N LYS A 86 -1.20 -4.19 9.07
CA LYS A 86 0.22 -4.55 9.25
C LYS A 86 0.86 -4.96 7.92
N ILE A 87 0.14 -5.72 7.09
CA ILE A 87 0.60 -6.13 5.77
C ILE A 87 0.79 -4.92 4.84
N LEU A 88 -0.09 -3.91 4.90
CA LEU A 88 0.10 -2.67 4.14
C LEU A 88 1.38 -1.92 4.55
N TYR A 89 1.71 -1.85 5.84
CA TYR A 89 3.00 -1.31 6.28
C TYR A 89 4.17 -2.11 5.68
N LYS A 90 4.06 -3.44 5.61
CA LYS A 90 5.09 -4.29 5.02
C LYS A 90 5.29 -3.99 3.53
N SER A 91 4.22 -3.78 2.78
CA SER A 91 4.29 -3.32 1.37
C SER A 91 5.06 -2.00 1.25
N ILE A 92 4.72 -1.02 2.10
CA ILE A 92 5.41 0.28 2.11
C ILE A 92 6.89 0.13 2.47
N ILE A 93 7.23 -0.70 3.47
CA ILE A 93 8.62 -0.94 3.87
C ILE A 93 9.44 -1.49 2.68
N TYR A 94 8.90 -2.44 1.92
CA TYR A 94 9.59 -2.94 0.73
C TYR A 94 9.84 -1.83 -0.30
N LEU A 95 8.87 -0.94 -0.51
CA LEU A 95 9.05 0.20 -1.41
C LEU A 95 10.03 1.25 -0.85
N GLU A 96 10.05 1.50 0.45
CA GLU A 96 11.02 2.38 1.10
C GLU A 96 12.45 1.87 0.96
N GLU A 97 12.64 0.55 1.04
CA GLU A 97 13.95 -0.03 0.79
C GLU A 97 14.40 0.19 -0.66
N VAL A 98 13.46 0.15 -1.62
CA VAL A 98 13.73 0.41 -3.03
C VAL A 98 14.02 1.89 -3.31
N VAL A 99 13.20 2.83 -2.83
CA VAL A 99 13.29 4.26 -3.20
C VAL A 99 13.53 5.24 -2.06
N SER A 100 13.85 4.77 -0.86
CA SER A 100 14.03 5.57 0.37
C SER A 100 12.72 6.07 0.99
N ASN A 101 12.74 6.17 2.32
CA ASN A 101 11.71 6.80 3.14
C ASN A 101 11.98 8.29 3.44
N ILE A 102 13.09 8.84 2.93
CA ILE A 102 13.46 10.24 3.17
C ILE A 102 12.43 11.16 2.52
N ILE A 103 11.81 11.99 3.34
CA ILE A 103 10.87 13.03 2.91
C ILE A 103 11.67 14.14 2.24
N ASN A 104 11.17 14.65 1.11
CA ASN A 104 11.82 15.71 0.32
C ASN A 104 13.23 15.36 -0.18
N ALA A 105 13.54 14.07 -0.37
CA ALA A 105 14.79 13.64 -0.99
C ALA A 105 15.01 14.34 -2.34
N ALA A 106 16.23 14.83 -2.60
CA ALA A 106 16.56 15.38 -3.90
C ALA A 106 16.65 14.24 -4.93
N GLN A 107 16.38 14.55 -6.21
CA GLN A 107 16.46 13.52 -7.26
C GLN A 107 17.90 12.99 -7.44
N SER A 108 18.91 13.79 -7.09
CA SER A 108 20.31 13.36 -7.03
C SER A 108 20.52 12.22 -6.04
N ASP A 109 19.82 12.25 -4.91
CA ASP A 109 20.01 11.29 -3.82
C ASP A 109 19.26 9.97 -4.11
N LEU A 110 18.37 9.99 -5.10
CA LEU A 110 17.58 8.85 -5.55
C LEU A 110 18.09 8.25 -6.86
N SER A 111 19.11 8.82 -7.51
CA SER A 111 19.53 8.39 -8.85
C SER A 111 19.87 6.90 -8.89
N ASP A 112 20.67 6.43 -7.96
CA ASP A 112 21.20 5.07 -7.94
C ASP A 112 20.08 4.07 -7.67
N LYS A 113 19.16 4.45 -6.77
CA LYS A 113 17.94 3.68 -6.46
C LYS A 113 16.99 3.60 -7.66
N MET A 114 16.85 4.69 -8.42
CA MET A 114 16.03 4.74 -9.62
C MET A 114 16.62 3.93 -10.76
N GLU A 115 17.95 3.93 -10.88
CA GLU A 115 18.67 3.15 -11.87
C GLU A 115 18.53 1.64 -11.62
N ALA A 116 18.56 1.22 -10.35
CA ALA A 116 18.32 -0.17 -9.96
C ALA A 116 16.95 -0.71 -10.44
N ILE A 117 15.96 0.16 -10.63
CA ILE A 117 14.62 -0.17 -11.14
C ILE A 117 14.32 0.40 -12.54
N ALA A 118 15.34 0.82 -13.29
CA ALA A 118 15.18 1.48 -14.59
C ALA A 118 14.31 0.69 -15.58
N ASN A 119 14.35 -0.64 -15.52
CA ASN A 119 13.56 -1.51 -16.41
C ASN A 119 12.07 -1.62 -16.00
N THR A 120 11.67 -1.01 -14.88
CA THR A 120 10.25 -0.92 -14.50
C THR A 120 9.64 0.33 -15.15
N PRO A 121 8.76 0.18 -16.16
CA PRO A 121 8.17 1.31 -16.87
C PRO A 121 7.34 2.19 -15.94
N LEU A 122 7.23 3.48 -16.28
CA LEU A 122 6.47 4.45 -15.49
C LEU A 122 5.03 4.00 -15.25
N GLU A 123 4.39 3.45 -16.27
CA GLU A 123 3.05 2.88 -16.17
C GLU A 123 2.95 1.85 -15.03
N LYS A 124 3.85 0.86 -14.99
CA LYS A 124 3.85 -0.16 -13.93
C LYS A 124 4.05 0.45 -12.55
N ARG A 125 4.95 1.45 -12.44
CA ARG A 125 5.17 2.18 -11.18
C ARG A 125 3.90 2.90 -10.72
N TYR A 126 3.25 3.60 -11.64
CA TYR A 126 2.01 4.31 -11.39
C TYR A 126 0.87 3.38 -10.96
N PHE A 127 0.68 2.25 -11.67
CA PHE A 127 -0.31 1.25 -11.30
C PHE A 127 -0.05 0.64 -9.91
N LEU A 128 1.21 0.36 -9.55
CA LEU A 128 1.54 -0.16 -8.23
C LEU A 128 1.13 0.81 -7.10
N ILE A 129 1.46 2.10 -7.25
CA ILE A 129 1.05 3.13 -6.28
C ILE A 129 -0.47 3.26 -6.21
N ARG A 130 -1.18 3.19 -7.34
CA ARG A 130 -2.66 3.20 -7.33
C ARG A 130 -3.25 2.00 -6.59
N LYS A 131 -2.73 0.80 -6.83
CA LYS A 131 -3.17 -0.42 -6.14
C LYS A 131 -2.96 -0.29 -4.62
N LEU A 132 -1.80 0.22 -4.21
CA LEU A 132 -1.50 0.45 -2.80
C LEU A 132 -2.45 1.47 -2.17
N GLY A 133 -2.66 2.61 -2.84
CA GLY A 133 -3.59 3.65 -2.38
C GLY A 133 -5.02 3.13 -2.25
N LEU A 134 -5.49 2.34 -3.21
CA LEU A 134 -6.80 1.70 -3.15
C LEU A 134 -6.90 0.73 -1.96
N ALA A 135 -5.90 -0.12 -1.75
CA ALA A 135 -5.91 -1.07 -0.65
C ALA A 135 -5.86 -0.39 0.73
N ILE A 136 -5.10 0.71 0.85
CA ILE A 136 -5.11 1.56 2.05
C ILE A 136 -6.52 2.10 2.31
N GLN A 137 -7.16 2.69 1.29
CA GLN A 137 -8.51 3.25 1.41
C GLN A 137 -9.53 2.17 1.82
N MET A 138 -9.47 0.99 1.20
CA MET A 138 -10.36 -0.13 1.54
C MET A 138 -10.27 -0.53 3.02
N ILE A 139 -9.05 -0.58 3.58
CA ILE A 139 -8.86 -0.91 4.99
C ILE A 139 -9.34 0.22 5.91
N ILE A 140 -9.05 1.48 5.57
CA ILE A 140 -9.53 2.65 6.33
C ILE A 140 -11.05 2.67 6.40
N ASP A 141 -11.73 2.51 5.26
CA ASP A 141 -13.19 2.49 5.16
C ASP A 141 -13.79 1.33 5.97
N ALA A 142 -13.15 0.16 5.91
CA ALA A 142 -13.61 -1.01 6.66
C ALA A 142 -13.51 -0.80 8.19
N PHE A 143 -12.47 -0.12 8.67
CA PHE A 143 -12.38 0.29 10.08
C PHE A 143 -13.43 1.35 10.45
N GLY A 144 -13.62 2.36 9.60
CA GLY A 144 -14.52 3.49 9.81
C GLY A 144 -13.98 4.56 10.77
N ASP A 145 -14.69 5.68 10.86
CA ASP A 145 -14.22 6.94 11.46
C ASP A 145 -13.87 6.87 12.96
N ASN A 146 -14.54 5.98 13.71
CA ASN A 146 -14.36 5.81 15.16
C ASN A 146 -13.27 4.79 15.51
N SER A 147 -12.38 4.47 14.57
CA SER A 147 -11.30 3.52 14.81
C SER A 147 -10.23 4.10 15.74
N LYS A 148 -9.79 3.32 16.73
CA LYS A 148 -8.61 3.62 17.56
C LYS A 148 -7.32 3.78 16.74
N TRP A 149 -7.33 3.33 15.49
CA TRP A 149 -6.18 3.36 14.58
C TRP A 149 -6.07 4.63 13.75
N LYS A 150 -6.97 5.60 13.92
CA LYS A 150 -6.99 6.87 13.16
C LYS A 150 -5.60 7.48 12.99
N TRP A 151 -4.86 7.67 14.08
CA TRP A 151 -3.53 8.27 14.04
C TRP A 151 -2.43 7.39 13.47
N SER A 152 -2.66 6.07 13.43
CA SER A 152 -1.75 5.16 12.73
C SER A 152 -1.95 5.25 11.22
N PHE A 153 -3.18 5.48 10.74
CA PHE A 153 -3.41 5.70 9.30
C PHE A 153 -2.75 6.97 8.81
N VAL A 154 -2.73 8.04 9.61
CA VAL A 154 -1.95 9.25 9.28
C VAL A 154 -0.47 8.93 9.01
N GLU A 155 0.14 8.07 9.83
CA GLU A 155 1.53 7.63 9.61
C GLU A 155 1.68 6.73 8.38
N LEU A 156 0.72 5.83 8.15
CA LEU A 156 0.70 4.96 6.97
C LEU A 156 0.62 5.78 5.67
N GLU A 157 -0.32 6.73 5.62
CA GLU A 157 -0.55 7.63 4.49
C GLU A 157 0.64 8.56 4.25
N GLY A 158 1.29 9.05 5.31
CA GLY A 158 2.51 9.84 5.20
C GLY A 158 3.67 9.10 4.56
N ARG A 159 3.95 7.89 5.05
CA ARG A 159 4.99 7.02 4.47
C ARG A 159 4.66 6.64 3.02
N PHE A 160 3.39 6.34 2.75
CA PHE A 160 2.91 6.09 1.40
C PHE A 160 3.13 7.29 0.47
N ALA A 161 2.79 8.51 0.90
CA ALA A 161 2.99 9.72 0.09
C ALA A 161 4.48 9.98 -0.20
N ALA A 162 5.36 9.76 0.78
CA ALA A 162 6.81 9.89 0.61
C ALA A 162 7.34 8.90 -0.43
N VAL A 163 6.97 7.61 -0.31
CA VAL A 163 7.34 6.57 -1.27
C VAL A 163 6.79 6.86 -2.66
N ALA A 164 5.52 7.26 -2.78
CA ALA A 164 4.91 7.57 -4.08
C ALA A 164 5.66 8.69 -4.81
N LYS A 165 6.08 9.74 -4.09
CA LYS A 165 6.94 10.80 -4.64
C LYS A 165 8.31 10.26 -5.02
N ASN A 166 8.94 9.50 -4.13
CA ASN A 166 10.30 8.99 -4.34
C ASN A 166 10.37 7.89 -5.41
N PHE A 167 9.25 7.30 -5.79
CA PHE A 167 9.16 6.30 -6.87
C PHE A 167 8.95 6.93 -8.27
N TYR A 168 8.73 8.24 -8.30
CA TYR A 168 8.50 9.00 -9.53
C TYR A 168 9.80 9.56 -10.12
N ASP A 169 10.06 9.26 -11.39
CA ASP A 169 11.22 9.80 -12.09
C ASP A 169 10.91 11.18 -12.69
N PHE A 170 11.28 12.23 -11.96
CA PHE A 170 11.11 13.61 -12.40
C PHE A 170 11.92 13.95 -13.67
N LYS A 171 13.04 13.26 -13.94
CA LYS A 171 13.83 13.51 -15.16
C LYS A 171 13.09 12.97 -16.39
N ALA A 172 12.52 11.76 -16.29
CA ALA A 172 11.69 11.20 -17.34
C ALA A 172 10.41 12.04 -17.54
N TYR A 173 9.79 12.50 -16.45
CA TYR A 173 8.62 13.38 -16.49
C TYR A 173 8.86 14.64 -17.33
N ILE A 174 9.94 15.39 -17.07
CA ILE A 174 10.20 16.65 -17.78
C ILE A 174 10.25 16.40 -19.29
N LYS A 175 10.89 15.30 -19.73
CA LYS A 175 10.95 14.94 -21.15
C LYS A 175 9.55 14.59 -21.70
N ALA A 176 8.77 13.79 -20.98
CA ALA A 176 7.44 13.39 -21.40
C ALA A 176 6.44 14.56 -21.40
N TYR A 177 6.53 15.48 -20.43
CA TYR A 177 5.56 16.56 -20.24
C TYR A 177 5.52 17.56 -21.39
N PHE A 178 6.69 17.88 -21.96
CA PHE A 178 6.80 18.81 -23.08
C PHE A 178 6.55 18.17 -24.45
N ASP A 179 6.37 16.85 -24.51
CA ASP A 179 6.05 16.11 -25.73
C ASP A 179 4.71 15.39 -25.60
N PRO A 180 3.61 15.98 -26.11
CA PRO A 180 2.29 15.35 -26.12
C PRO A 180 2.22 14.03 -26.89
N SER A 181 3.17 13.75 -27.79
CA SER A 181 3.21 12.49 -28.56
C SER A 181 3.90 11.37 -27.79
N ASN A 182 4.53 11.68 -26.65
CA ASN A 182 5.19 10.69 -25.83
C ASN A 182 4.16 9.73 -25.20
N PRO A 183 4.30 8.40 -25.34
CA PRO A 183 3.39 7.42 -24.75
C PRO A 183 3.23 7.56 -23.23
N ASP A 184 4.26 8.06 -22.54
CA ASP A 184 4.25 8.26 -21.09
C ASP A 184 3.67 9.63 -20.67
N ASN A 185 3.29 10.52 -21.60
CA ASN A 185 2.82 11.87 -21.29
C ASN A 185 1.63 11.86 -20.32
N GLU A 186 0.57 11.09 -20.65
CA GLU A 186 -0.64 11.02 -19.84
C GLU A 186 -0.37 10.41 -18.47
N ASN A 187 0.26 9.23 -18.43
CA ASN A 187 0.61 8.55 -17.19
C ASN A 187 1.48 9.41 -16.28
N SER A 188 2.42 10.16 -16.86
CA SER A 188 3.25 11.10 -16.12
C SER A 188 2.45 12.21 -15.44
N ILE A 189 1.51 12.82 -16.17
CA ILE A 189 0.65 13.90 -15.64
C ILE A 189 -0.27 13.36 -14.54
N LEU A 190 -0.89 12.21 -14.78
CA LEU A 190 -1.80 11.59 -13.81
C LEU A 190 -1.07 11.18 -12.53
N TYR A 191 0.13 10.62 -12.65
CA TYR A 191 0.93 10.24 -11.49
C TYR A 191 1.38 11.48 -10.69
N LEU A 192 1.80 12.57 -11.36
CA LEU A 192 2.12 13.82 -10.65
C LEU A 192 0.91 14.39 -9.90
N ARG A 193 -0.29 14.37 -10.50
CA ARG A 193 -1.53 14.80 -9.84
C ARG A 193 -1.85 13.94 -8.61
N LEU A 194 -1.66 12.63 -8.72
CA LEU A 194 -1.82 11.71 -7.60
C LEU A 194 -0.85 12.07 -6.46
N ILE A 195 0.44 12.24 -6.75
CA ILE A 195 1.46 12.58 -5.74
C ILE A 195 1.11 13.89 -5.02
N ARG A 196 0.71 14.93 -5.77
CA ARG A 196 0.27 16.21 -5.17
C ARG A 196 -0.89 16.02 -4.19
N THR A 197 -1.89 15.24 -4.60
CA THR A 197 -3.06 14.93 -3.76
C THR A 197 -2.65 14.18 -2.50
N LEU A 198 -1.76 13.20 -2.60
CA LEU A 198 -1.28 12.42 -1.46
C LEU A 198 -0.49 13.28 -0.47
N LEU A 199 0.41 14.14 -0.96
CA LEU A 199 1.21 15.02 -0.12
C LEU A 199 0.34 16.05 0.61
N ASP A 200 -0.63 16.66 -0.08
CA ASP A 200 -1.53 17.65 0.52
C ASP A 200 -2.43 17.03 1.60
N LYS A 201 -3.03 15.87 1.31
CA LYS A 201 -3.81 15.10 2.28
C LYS A 201 -2.98 14.70 3.49
N SER A 202 -1.79 14.18 3.27
CA SER A 202 -0.91 13.76 4.37
C SER A 202 -0.47 14.93 5.23
N ALA A 203 -0.08 16.07 4.62
CA ALA A 203 0.29 17.28 5.35
C ALA A 203 -0.87 17.79 6.22
N THR A 204 -2.09 17.82 5.68
CA THR A 204 -3.29 18.20 6.43
C THR A 204 -3.57 17.23 7.58
N ALA A 205 -3.49 15.91 7.35
CA ALA A 205 -3.73 14.91 8.37
C ALA A 205 -2.70 14.95 9.51
N TYR A 206 -1.42 15.20 9.19
CA TYR A 206 -0.38 15.41 10.20
C TYR A 206 -0.60 16.70 10.99
N ARG A 207 -1.03 17.77 10.32
CA ARG A 207 -1.41 19.02 10.98
C ARG A 207 -2.54 18.77 11.98
N ASP A 208 -3.59 18.06 11.57
CA ASP A 208 -4.70 17.70 12.46
C ASP A 208 -4.24 16.86 13.65
N LYS A 209 -3.32 15.91 13.39
CA LYS A 209 -2.76 15.05 14.45
C LYS A 209 -1.99 15.82 15.50
N TYR A 210 -1.18 16.82 15.13
CA TYR A 210 -0.27 17.49 16.06
C TYR A 210 -0.75 18.88 16.54
N GLU A 211 -1.48 19.64 15.73
CA GLU A 211 -1.95 20.99 16.09
C GLU A 211 -3.31 20.97 16.81
N LEU A 212 -4.22 20.05 16.48
CA LEU A 212 -5.52 19.97 17.16
C LEU A 212 -5.45 19.15 18.45
N SER A 213 -4.51 18.21 18.55
CA SER A 213 -4.30 17.43 19.78
C SER A 213 -3.66 18.25 20.91
N SER A 214 -2.88 19.28 20.56
CA SER A 214 -2.16 20.14 21.51
C SER A 214 -2.94 21.38 21.95
N ARG A 215 -4.13 21.63 21.40
CA ARG A 215 -5.03 22.75 21.76
C ARG A 215 -6.08 22.37 22.83
N ARG A 216 -5.79 21.41 23.71
CA ARG A 216 -6.65 21.04 24.85
C ARG A 216 -6.01 21.38 26.17
#